data_AF-A0A3D3GTK4-F1
#
_entry.id   AF-A0A3D3GTK4-F1
#
_cell.length_a   1.000
_cell.length_b   1.000
_cell.length_c   1.000
_cell.angle_alpha   90.00
_cell.angle_beta   90.00
_cell.angle_gamma   90.00
#
_symmetry.space_group_name_H-M   'P 1'
#
loop_
_entity.id
_entity.type
_entity.pdbx_description
1 polymer ?
#
loop_
_entity_poly.entity_id
_entity_poly.type
_entity_poly.pdbx_seq_one_letter_code
_entity_poly.pdbx_strand_id
1 'polypeptide(L)' 'MLSITIYITIFGNILVASLSGVWVLWMLNKFNVDPELSGNIILTPVTDIFGFIESLGCCTLLLL' A
#
# COMPACT_ATOMS: atom_id res chain seq x y z
N MET A 1 4.95 18.22 15.30
CA MET A 1 3.85 17.77 14.40
C MET A 1 4.37 16.84 13.30
N LEU A 2 5.57 17.07 12.76
CA LEU A 2 6.18 16.25 11.72
C LEU A 2 6.43 14.78 12.14
N SER A 3 6.93 14.54 13.36
CA SER A 3 7.17 13.18 13.87
C SER A 3 5.91 12.31 13.96
N ILE A 4 4.76 12.90 14.34
CA ILE A 4 3.46 12.20 14.40
C ILE A 4 2.95 11.88 13.00
N THR A 5 3.14 12.80 12.05
CA THR A 5 2.77 12.59 10.64
C THR A 5 3.56 11.43 10.05
N ILE A 6 4.88 11.41 10.26
CA ILE A 6 5.75 10.32 9.79
C ILE A 6 5.37 9.00 10.46
N TYR A 7 5.11 9.01 11.77
CA TYR A 7 4.72 7.81 12.50
C TYR A 7 3.45 7.18 11.92
N ILE A 8 2.40 7.99 11.70
CA ILE A 8 1.15 7.52 11.11
C ILE A 8 1.37 7.04 9.67
N THR A 9 2.13 7.80 8.87
CA THR A 9 2.43 7.46 7.48
C THR A 9 3.21 6.16 7.33
N ILE A 10 4.14 5.85 8.24
CA ILE A 10 4.90 4.59 8.18
C ILE A 10 4.03 3.43 8.68
N PHE A 11 3.24 3.68 9.72
CA PHE A 11 2.40 2.65 10.33
C PHE A 11 1.30 2.15 9.38
N GLY A 12 0.60 3.05 8.69
CA GLY A 12 -0.38 2.62 7.69
C GLY A 12 0.28 1.98 6.47
N ASN A 13 1.48 2.42 6.07
CA ASN A 13 2.14 1.83 4.89
C ASN A 13 2.47 0.36 5.12
N ILE A 14 2.91 0.03 6.34
CA ILE A 14 3.19 -1.36 6.74
C ILE A 14 1.89 -2.19 6.79
N LEU A 15 0.80 -1.62 7.30
CA LEU A 15 -0.51 -2.29 7.30
C LEU A 15 -0.98 -2.59 5.88
N VAL A 16 -0.94 -1.60 4.99
CA VAL A 16 -1.37 -1.74 3.60
C VAL A 16 -0.46 -2.69 2.84
N ALA A 17 0.86 -2.63 3.04
CA ALA A 17 1.79 -3.57 2.43
C ALA A 17 1.49 -5.02 2.85
N SER A 18 1.19 -5.26 4.13
CA SER A 18 0.85 -6.61 4.61
C SER A 18 -0.47 -7.14 4.04
N LEU A 19 -1.47 -6.27 3.92
CA LEU A 19 -2.80 -6.63 3.41
C LEU A 19 -2.79 -6.81 1.89
N SER A 20 -2.16 -5.88 1.18
CA SER A 20 -1.99 -5.92 -0.28
C SER A 20 -1.33 -7.23 -0.71
N GLY A 21 -0.30 -7.67 0.03
CA GLY A 21 0.40 -8.93 -0.23
C GLY A 21 -0.54 -10.13 -0.35
N VAL A 22 -1.42 -10.30 0.64
CA VAL A 22 -2.35 -11.44 0.67
C VAL A 22 -3.53 -11.22 -0.27
N TRP A 23 -4.07 -10.00 -0.30
CA TRP A 23 -5.34 -9.73 -0.98
C TRP A 23 -5.20 -9.65 -2.50
N VAL A 24 -4.12 -9.04 -3.00
CA VAL A 24 -3.81 -8.94 -4.44
C VAL A 24 -3.51 -10.32 -5.00
N LEU A 25 -2.67 -11.12 -4.33
CA LEU A 25 -2.37 -12.49 -4.76
C LEU A 25 -3.62 -13.38 -4.73
N TRP A 26 -4.49 -13.22 -3.71
CA TRP A 26 -5.75 -13.95 -3.63
C TRP A 26 -6.73 -13.58 -4.76
N MET A 27 -6.83 -12.29 -5.12
CA MET A 27 -7.63 -11.85 -6.26
C MET A 27 -7.08 -12.38 -7.59
N LEU A 28 -5.76 -12.35 -7.80
CA LEU A 28 -5.12 -12.88 -9.01
C LEU A 28 -5.38 -14.38 -9.20
N ASN A 29 -5.27 -15.16 -8.11
CA ASN A 29 -5.56 -16.59 -8.15
C ASN A 29 -7.02 -16.86 -8.56
N LYS A 30 -7.96 -15.99 -8.14
CA LYS A 30 -9.38 -16.07 -8.54
C LYS A 30 -9.61 -15.79 -10.03
N PHE A 31 -8.72 -15.03 -10.66
CA PHE A 31 -8.78 -14.68 -12.09
C PHE A 31 -7.98 -15.64 -13.00
N ASN A 32 -7.44 -16.77 -12.49
CA ASN A 32 -6.59 -17.71 -13.25
C ASN A 32 -5.32 -17.06 -13.83
N VAL A 33 -4.85 -15.95 -13.25
CA VAL A 33 -3.62 -15.28 -13.68
C VAL A 33 -2.48 -15.80 -12.82
N ASP A 34 -1.38 -16.23 -13.45
CA ASP A 34 -0.22 -16.80 -12.78
C ASP A 34 0.32 -15.85 -11.69
N PRO A 35 0.17 -16.20 -10.39
CA PRO A 35 0.51 -15.32 -9.28
C PRO A 35 2.02 -15.06 -9.20
N GLU A 36 2.84 -15.91 -9.81
CA GLU A 36 4.30 -15.82 -9.80
C GLU A 36 4.81 -14.63 -10.64
N LEU A 37 4.25 -14.42 -11.84
CA LEU A 37 4.63 -13.31 -12.71
C LEU A 37 3.90 -12.02 -12.31
N SER A 38 2.63 -12.17 -11.96
CA SER A 38 1.70 -11.06 -11.81
C SER A 38 1.72 -10.50 -10.38
N GLY A 39 2.22 -11.29 -9.42
CA GLY A 39 2.43 -10.86 -8.04
C GLY A 39 3.34 -9.64 -7.93
N ASN A 40 4.57 -9.69 -8.45
CA ASN A 40 5.48 -8.53 -8.33
C ASN A 40 5.04 -7.33 -9.18
N ILE A 41 4.51 -7.57 -10.38
CA ILE A 41 4.13 -6.51 -11.34
C ILE A 41 2.88 -5.76 -10.88
N ILE A 42 1.95 -6.42 -10.17
CA ILE A 42 0.70 -5.79 -9.73
C ILE A 42 0.78 -5.37 -8.26
N LEU A 43 1.46 -6.13 -7.40
CA LEU A 43 1.57 -5.80 -5.99
C LEU A 43 2.36 -4.49 -5.79
N THR A 44 3.52 -4.35 -6.43
CA THR A 44 4.40 -3.19 -6.22
C THR A 44 3.77 -1.85 -6.64
N PRO A 45 3.07 -1.68 -7.79
CA PRO A 45 2.41 -0.42 -8.09
C PRO A 45 1.20 -0.16 -7.19
N VAL A 46 0.48 -1.20 -6.77
CA VAL A 46 -0.63 -1.04 -5.82
C VAL A 46 -0.12 -0.52 -4.48
N THR A 47 0.97 -1.10 -3.95
CA THR A 47 1.58 -0.61 -2.71
C THR A 47 2.22 0.78 -2.87
N ASP A 48 2.78 1.10 -4.05
CA ASP A 48 3.38 2.41 -4.33
C ASP A 48 2.31 3.52 -4.35
N ILE A 49 1.18 3.29 -5.03
CA ILE A 49 0.05 4.23 -5.08
C ILE A 49 -0.51 4.47 -3.67
N PHE A 50 -0.71 3.41 -2.88
CA PHE A 50 -1.20 3.56 -1.51
C PHE A 50 -0.21 4.31 -0.62
N GLY A 51 1.08 4.01 -0.70
CA GLY A 51 2.11 4.74 0.05
C GLY A 51 2.17 6.22 -0.33
N PHE A 52 1.94 6.54 -1.61
CA PHE A 52 1.85 7.93 -2.08
C PHE A 52 0.61 8.66 -1.52
N ILE A 53 -0.55 8.00 -1.56
CA ILE A 53 -1.81 8.53 -1.03
C ILE A 53 -1.72 8.75 0.49
N GLU A 54 -1.15 7.80 1.22
CA GLU A 54 -1.02 7.90 2.66
C GLU A 54 -0.06 9.03 3.06
N SER A 55 1.08 9.13 2.38
CA SER A 55 2.02 10.22 2.65
C SER A 55 1.43 11.59 2.32
N LEU A 56 0.81 11.79 1.15
CA LEU A 56 0.22 13.09 0.78
C LEU A 56 -1.05 13.41 1.59
N GLY A 57 -1.89 12.41 1.82
CA GLY A 57 -3.16 12.56 2.55
C GLY A 57 -2.93 12.87 4.03
N CYS A 58 -1.99 12.18 4.67
CA CYS A 58 -1.63 12.44 6.06
C CYS A 58 -0.94 13.80 6.22
N CYS A 59 -0.09 14.19 5.25
CA CYS A 59 0.51 15.52 5.21
C CYS A 59 -0.56 16.62 5.09
N THR A 60 -1.56 16.46 4.21
CA THR A 60 -2.64 17.45 4.02
C THR A 60 -3.55 17.55 5.25
N LEU A 61 -3.90 16.44 5.88
CA LEU A 61 -4.79 16.43 7.06
C LEU A 61 -4.13 16.97 8.35
N LEU A 62 -2.80 16.88 8.48
CA LEU A 62 -2.08 17.31 9.68
C LEU A 62 -1.36 18.66 9.54
N LEU A 63 -1.12 19.16 8.32
CA LEU A 63 -0.57 20.49 8.07
C LEU A 63 -1.63 21.57 7.78
N LEU A 64 -2.90 21.20 7.52
CA LEU A 64 -4.03 22.14 7.46
C LEU A 64 -4.48 22.53 8.88
#